data_AF-A0A645GBN5-F1
#
_entry.id   AF-A0A645GBN5-F1
#
_cell.length_a   1.000
_cell.length_b   1.000
_cell.length_c   1.000
_cell.angle_alpha   90.00
_cell.angle_beta   90.00
_cell.angle_gamma   90.00
#
_symmetry.space_group_name_H-M   'P 1'
#
loop_
_entity.id
_entity.type
_entity.pdbx_description
1 polymer ?
#
loop_
_entity_poly.entity_id
_entity_poly.type
_entity_poly.pdbx_seq_one_letter_code
_entity_poly.pdbx_strand_id
1 'polypeptide(L)'
;MDTLELLLKMNIPDMPEKEIKVKRLSTLCGEPVVFRLRALPYSRTAEIIKDQKDDMNVHILLAGVLSPDLKSKDLMEKYHTATPAELVKRMLLPGEIEDISRAVEKLSGFRMNTIEEVDEVKKR
;
A
#
# COMPACT_ATOMS: atom_id res chain seq x y z
N MET A 1 -11.30 5.50 -34.58
CA MET A 1 -10.26 4.80 -33.80
C MET A 1 -11.00 3.83 -32.91
N ASP A 2 -10.79 2.54 -33.12
CA ASP A 2 -11.37 1.51 -32.29
C ASP A 2 -10.70 1.52 -30.91
N THR A 3 -11.42 1.15 -29.85
CA THR A 3 -10.90 1.15 -28.47
C THR A 3 -9.70 0.20 -28.35
N LEU A 4 -9.71 -0.91 -29.09
CA LEU A 4 -8.57 -1.84 -29.14
C LEU A 4 -7.30 -1.18 -29.67
N GLU A 5 -7.40 -0.37 -30.73
CA GLU A 5 -6.24 0.33 -31.30
C GLU A 5 -5.65 1.36 -30.32
N LEU A 6 -6.50 1.98 -29.50
CA LEU A 6 -6.07 2.90 -28.44
C LEU A 6 -5.28 2.15 -27.37
N LEU A 7 -5.80 1.01 -26.90
CA LEU A 7 -5.16 0.20 -25.86
C LEU A 7 -3.83 -0.40 -26.33
N LEU A 8 -3.74 -0.84 -27.59
CA LEU A 8 -2.49 -1.41 -28.14
C LEU A 8 -1.36 -0.37 -28.29
N LYS A 9 -1.68 0.92 -28.39
CA LYS A 9 -0.70 2.01 -28.50
C LYS A 9 -0.26 2.56 -27.14
N MET A 10 -0.94 2.20 -26.07
CA MET A 10 -0.68 2.68 -24.73
C MET A 10 0.42 1.85 -24.06
N ASN A 11 1.31 2.54 -23.34
CA ASN A 11 2.24 1.91 -22.40
C ASN A 11 1.68 2.02 -20.99
N ILE A 12 1.75 0.92 -20.24
CA ILE A 12 1.32 0.90 -18.83
C ILE A 12 2.43 1.55 -17.99
N PRO A 13 2.15 2.62 -17.21
CA PRO A 13 3.14 3.25 -16.35
C PRO A 13 3.49 2.35 -15.15
N ASP A 14 4.60 2.66 -14.50
CA ASP A 14 4.98 2.02 -13.24
C ASP A 14 3.92 2.20 -12.14
N MET A 15 3.97 1.30 -11.15
CA MET A 15 3.03 1.32 -10.04
C MET A 15 3.08 2.65 -9.27
N PRO A 16 1.91 3.26 -8.96
CA PRO A 16 1.84 4.51 -8.22
C PRO A 16 2.57 4.46 -6.87
N GLU A 17 3.28 5.53 -6.55
CA GLU A 17 3.97 5.72 -5.28
C GLU A 17 3.51 7.00 -4.57
N LYS A 18 3.64 7.03 -3.25
CA LYS A 18 3.37 8.23 -2.45
C LYS A 18 4.17 8.23 -1.15
N GLU A 19 4.54 9.40 -0.68
CA GLU A 19 5.12 9.60 0.64
C GLU A 19 4.06 10.07 1.65
N ILE A 20 4.12 9.51 2.86
CA ILE A 20 3.26 9.89 3.97
C ILE A 20 4.10 10.16 5.22
N LYS A 21 3.67 11.10 6.06
CA LYS A 21 4.33 11.41 7.33
C LYS A 21 3.57 10.77 8.49
N VAL A 22 4.23 9.94 9.28
CA VAL A 22 3.66 9.37 10.50
C VAL A 22 3.79 10.40 11.63
N LYS A 23 2.70 11.11 11.93
CA LYS A 23 2.71 12.29 12.81
C LYS A 23 3.28 11.99 14.20
N ARG A 24 2.77 10.95 14.87
CA ARG A 24 3.19 10.59 16.22
C ARG A 24 4.66 10.20 16.26
N LEU A 25 5.11 9.33 15.35
CA LEU A 25 6.53 8.95 15.26
C LEU A 25 7.42 10.15 14.96
N SER A 26 6.97 11.08 14.11
CA SER A 26 7.72 12.31 13.82
C SER A 26 7.92 13.16 15.08
N THR A 27 6.88 13.30 15.90
CA THR A 27 6.99 14.00 17.19
C THR A 27 7.94 13.28 18.16
N LEU A 28 7.91 11.95 18.20
CA LEU A 28 8.76 11.16 19.11
C LEU A 28 10.23 11.17 18.71
N CYS A 29 10.54 11.18 17.42
CA CYS A 29 11.90 11.22 16.91
C CYS A 29 12.49 12.63 16.86
N GLY A 30 11.66 13.67 17.00
CA GLY A 30 12.07 15.07 16.83
C GLY A 30 12.29 15.49 15.37
N GLU A 31 12.13 14.56 14.42
CA GLU A 31 12.33 14.76 12.98
C GLU A 31 11.20 14.11 12.17
N PRO A 32 10.91 14.57 10.94
CA PRO A 32 9.88 13.98 10.10
C PRO A 32 10.14 12.50 9.78
N VAL A 33 9.28 11.61 10.29
CA VAL A 33 9.28 10.18 9.95
C VAL A 33 8.38 9.98 8.74
N VAL A 34 9.00 9.81 7.57
CA VAL A 34 8.33 9.68 6.27
C VAL A 34 8.39 8.24 5.78
N PHE A 35 7.24 7.69 5.40
CA PHE A 35 7.13 6.37 4.78
C PHE A 35 6.83 6.54 3.29
N ARG A 36 7.59 5.87 2.43
CA ARG A 36 7.31 5.76 1.00
C ARG A 36 6.50 4.51 0.73
N LEU A 37 5.32 4.68 0.16
CA LEU A 37 4.37 3.64 -0.18
C LEU A 37 4.35 3.41 -1.69
N ARG A 38 4.01 2.18 -2.09
CA ARG A 38 3.74 1.80 -3.48
C ARG A 38 2.44 0.99 -3.56
N ALA A 39 1.74 1.13 -4.67
CA ALA A 39 0.65 0.24 -5.04
C ALA A 39 1.10 -1.23 -5.09
N LEU A 40 0.17 -2.14 -4.83
CA LEU A 40 0.37 -3.58 -4.93
C LEU A 40 -0.26 -4.12 -6.22
N PRO A 41 0.40 -5.05 -6.92
CA PRO A 41 -0.22 -5.73 -8.04
C PRO A 41 -1.34 -6.65 -7.55
N TYR A 42 -2.30 -6.94 -8.43
CA TYR A 42 -3.47 -7.76 -8.10
C TYR A 42 -3.09 -9.12 -7.50
N SER A 43 -2.12 -9.82 -8.08
CA SER A 43 -1.65 -11.12 -7.58
C SER A 43 -1.22 -11.05 -6.11
N ARG A 44 -0.47 -10.00 -5.75
CA ARG A 44 0.02 -9.84 -4.39
C ARG A 44 -1.08 -9.54 -3.39
N THR A 45 -2.02 -8.67 -3.77
CA THR A 45 -3.17 -8.36 -2.92
C THR A 45 -4.07 -9.58 -2.73
N ALA A 46 -4.30 -10.36 -3.79
CA ALA A 46 -5.09 -11.58 -3.73
C ALA A 46 -4.46 -12.65 -2.83
N GLU A 47 -3.14 -12.84 -2.87
CA GLU A 47 -2.41 -13.71 -1.95
C GLU A 47 -2.63 -13.31 -0.48
N ILE A 48 -2.47 -12.03 -0.17
CA ILE A 48 -2.62 -11.52 1.21
C ILE A 48 -4.05 -11.74 1.72
N ILE A 49 -5.07 -11.43 0.90
CA ILE A 49 -6.48 -11.60 1.27
C ILE A 49 -6.83 -13.07 1.51
N LYS A 50 -6.25 -13.98 0.71
CA LYS A 50 -6.52 -15.42 0.81
C LYS A 50 -5.88 -16.04 2.05
N ASP A 51 -4.61 -15.72 2.30
CA ASP A 51 -3.78 -16.45 3.24
C ASP A 51 -3.73 -15.81 4.64
N GLN A 52 -4.05 -14.52 4.77
CA GLN A 52 -3.90 -13.74 6.01
C GLN A 52 -5.21 -13.05 6.41
N LYS A 53 -6.22 -13.86 6.76
CA LYS A 53 -7.52 -13.33 7.25
C LYS A 53 -7.36 -12.53 8.54
N ASP A 54 -6.53 -13.03 9.44
CA ASP A 54 -6.11 -12.32 10.63
C ASP A 54 -4.90 -11.44 10.25
N ASP A 55 -4.88 -10.18 10.67
CA ASP A 55 -3.82 -9.19 10.39
C ASP A 55 -3.62 -8.75 8.93
N MET A 56 -4.65 -8.88 8.08
CA MET A 56 -4.60 -8.42 6.68
C MET A 56 -3.99 -7.01 6.52
N ASN A 57 -4.38 -6.04 7.35
CA ASN A 57 -3.85 -4.67 7.30
C ASN A 57 -2.33 -4.61 7.52
N VAL A 58 -1.79 -5.43 8.43
CA VAL A 58 -0.36 -5.51 8.71
C VAL A 58 0.38 -6.05 7.48
N HIS A 59 -0.17 -7.07 6.82
CA HIS A 59 0.43 -7.66 5.63
C HIS A 59 0.36 -6.74 4.40
N ILE A 60 -0.75 -6.01 4.21
CA ILE A 60 -0.86 -4.98 3.18
C ILE A 60 0.18 -3.88 3.41
N LEU A 61 0.30 -3.39 4.64
CA LEU A 61 1.29 -2.38 5.02
C LEU A 61 2.72 -2.88 4.74
N LEU A 62 3.08 -4.07 5.21
CA LEU A 62 4.42 -4.65 5.01
C LEU A 62 4.76 -4.90 3.54
N ALA A 63 3.76 -5.14 2.69
CA ALA A 63 3.95 -5.29 1.26
C ALA A 63 4.07 -3.93 0.55
N GLY A 64 3.33 -2.92 1.00
CA GLY A 64 3.24 -1.62 0.34
C GLY A 64 4.25 -0.57 0.79
N VAL A 65 4.87 -0.72 1.97
CA VAL A 65 5.92 0.19 2.44
C VAL A 65 7.26 -0.16 1.78
N LEU A 66 7.79 0.76 0.97
CA LEU A 66 9.11 0.67 0.35
C LEU A 66 10.23 1.21 1.23
N SER A 67 9.94 2.24 2.02
CA SER A 67 10.89 2.87 2.94
C SER A 67 10.13 3.41 4.14
N PRO A 68 10.60 3.20 5.38
CA PRO A 68 11.80 2.44 5.76
C PRO A 68 11.63 0.93 5.52
N ASP A 69 12.73 0.17 5.53
CA ASP A 69 12.66 -1.29 5.43
C ASP A 69 12.15 -1.90 6.75
N LEU A 70 10.85 -2.18 6.78
CA LEU A 70 10.16 -2.80 7.93
C LEU A 70 10.49 -4.30 8.09
N LYS A 71 11.34 -4.86 7.24
CA LYS A 71 11.88 -6.22 7.39
C LYS A 71 13.33 -6.21 7.87
N SER A 72 13.87 -5.02 8.20
CA SER A 72 15.22 -4.85 8.71
C SER A 72 15.42 -5.64 10.01
N LYS A 73 16.52 -6.41 10.05
CA LYS A 73 16.96 -7.15 11.24
C LYS A 73 17.30 -6.19 12.39
N ASP A 74 17.92 -5.06 12.09
CA ASP A 74 18.31 -4.07 13.09
C ASP A 74 17.07 -3.50 13.83
N LEU A 75 15.97 -3.26 13.09
CA LEU A 75 14.71 -2.86 13.70
C LEU A 75 14.13 -3.99 14.54
N MET A 76 14.10 -5.22 14.03
CA MET A 76 13.58 -6.37 14.78
C MET A 76 14.36 -6.63 16.08
N GLU A 77 15.69 -6.51 16.05
CA GLU A 77 16.55 -6.64 17.23
C GLU A 77 16.30 -5.51 18.24
N LYS A 78 16.26 -4.26 17.77
CA LYS A 78 16.00 -3.08 18.61
C LYS A 78 14.64 -3.16 19.32
N TYR A 79 13.62 -3.67 18.63
CA TYR A 79 12.27 -3.79 19.17
C TYR A 79 11.99 -5.19 19.77
N HIS A 80 12.98 -6.08 19.83
CA HIS A 80 12.85 -7.44 20.37
C HIS A 80 11.64 -8.20 19.80
N THR A 81 11.53 -8.25 18.47
CA THR A 81 10.44 -8.91 17.74
C THR A 81 10.98 -10.01 16.84
N ALA A 82 10.30 -11.15 16.75
CA ALA A 82 10.74 -12.30 15.96
C ALA A 82 10.33 -12.20 14.49
N THR A 83 9.29 -11.41 14.19
CA THR A 83 8.77 -11.26 12.82
C THR A 83 8.51 -9.80 12.45
N PRO A 84 8.54 -9.46 11.14
CA PRO A 84 8.15 -8.11 10.67
C PRO A 84 6.73 -7.71 11.07
N ALA A 85 5.80 -8.68 11.16
CA ALA A 85 4.42 -8.41 11.59
C ALA A 85 4.37 -7.98 13.06
N GLU A 86 5.12 -8.66 13.94
CA GLU A 86 5.26 -8.26 15.34
C GLU A 86 5.93 -6.89 15.48
N LEU A 87 6.98 -6.61 14.71
CA LEU A 87 7.63 -5.29 14.68
C LEU A 87 6.62 -4.18 14.39
N VAL A 88 5.82 -4.35 13.33
CA VAL A 88 4.80 -3.37 12.94
C VAL A 88 3.77 -3.18 14.04
N LYS A 89 3.25 -4.27 14.62
CA LYS A 89 2.27 -4.22 15.72
C LYS A 89 2.84 -3.59 17.00
N ARG A 90 4.14 -3.68 17.22
CA ARG A 90 4.82 -3.09 18.38
C ARG A 90 5.16 -1.61 18.18
N MET A 91 5.55 -1.23 16.96
CA MET A 91 5.99 0.12 16.63
C MET A 91 4.82 1.08 16.34
N LEU A 92 3.80 0.59 15.64
CA LEU A 92 2.66 1.38 15.18
C LEU A 92 1.41 1.10 16.01
N LEU A 93 0.59 2.14 16.18
CA LEU A 93 -0.73 2.02 16.80
C LEU A 93 -1.74 1.41 15.80
N PRO A 94 -2.83 0.77 16.28
CA PRO A 94 -3.81 0.14 15.40
C PRO A 94 -4.38 1.08 14.33
N GLY A 95 -4.70 2.32 14.68
CA GLY A 95 -5.18 3.33 13.73
C GLY A 95 -4.12 3.75 12.71
N GLU A 96 -2.84 3.80 13.10
CA GLU A 96 -1.74 4.08 12.17
C GLU A 96 -1.59 2.93 11.15
N ILE A 97 -1.71 1.68 11.61
CA ILE A 97 -1.66 0.50 10.72
C ILE A 97 -2.82 0.54 9.73
N GLU A 98 -4.04 0.84 10.18
CA GLU A 98 -5.21 0.94 9.29
C GLU A 98 -5.08 2.07 8.27
N ASP A 99 -4.63 3.26 8.69
CA ASP A 99 -4.48 4.41 7.79
C ASP A 99 -3.44 4.14 6.70
N ILE A 100 -2.32 3.51 7.05
CA ILE A 100 -1.25 3.18 6.10
C ILE A 100 -1.71 2.07 5.16
N SER A 101 -2.35 1.01 5.66
CA SER A 101 -2.85 -0.08 4.80
C SER A 101 -3.89 0.47 3.81
N ARG A 102 -4.79 1.33 4.28
CA ARG A 102 -5.80 1.99 3.44
C ARG A 102 -5.16 2.91 2.39
N ALA A 103 -4.05 3.57 2.71
CA ALA A 103 -3.31 4.37 1.73
C ALA A 103 -2.70 3.50 0.62
N VAL A 104 -2.13 2.34 0.96
CA VAL A 104 -1.62 1.36 -0.02
C VAL A 104 -2.75 0.80 -0.89
N GLU A 105 -3.88 0.43 -0.28
CA GLU A 105 -5.06 -0.04 -1.00
C GLU A 105 -5.57 0.99 -2.02
N LYS A 106 -5.66 2.26 -1.62
CA LYS A 106 -6.05 3.35 -2.53
C LYS A 106 -5.09 3.50 -3.71
N LEU A 107 -3.77 3.45 -3.48
CA LEU A 107 -2.78 3.44 -4.56
C LEU A 107 -2.97 2.25 -5.51
N SER A 108 -3.47 1.13 -4.98
CA SER A 108 -3.74 -0.10 -5.72
C SER A 108 -5.13 -0.11 -6.38
N GLY A 109 -5.87 1.00 -6.34
CA GLY A 109 -7.19 1.14 -6.98
C GLY A 109 -8.39 0.65 -6.14
N PHE A 110 -8.18 0.26 -4.88
CA PHE A 110 -9.28 -0.09 -3.99
C PHE A 110 -9.90 1.14 -3.33
N ARG A 111 -11.19 1.07 -3.01
CA ARG A 111 -11.93 2.16 -2.32
C ARG A 111 -11.86 3.50 -3.07
N MET A 112 -11.83 3.42 -4.40
CA MET A 112 -11.76 4.52 -5.36
C MET A 112 -12.85 4.30 -6.43
N ASN A 113 -13.35 5.38 -7.03
CA ASN A 113 -14.19 5.27 -8.22
C ASN A 113 -13.27 5.02 -9.42
N THR A 114 -13.19 3.78 -9.89
CA THR A 114 -12.31 3.37 -10.99
C THR A 114 -13.01 3.31 -12.34
N ILE A 115 -14.33 3.46 -12.35
CA ILE A 115 -15.19 3.37 -13.54
C ILE A 115 -16.29 4.42 -13.48
N GLU A 116 -16.76 4.82 -14.65
CA GLU A 116 -17.92 5.69 -14.85
C GLU A 116 -18.81 5.05 -15.94
N GLU A 117 -20.13 5.15 -15.79
CA GLU A 117 -21.08 4.68 -16.79
C GLU A 117 -21.17 5.68 -17.95
N VAL A 118 -21.26 5.18 -19.18
CA VAL A 118 -21.37 6.02 -20.40
C VAL A 118 -22.71 5.72 -21.08
N ASP A 119 -23.62 6.69 -21.07
CA ASP A 119 -25.00 6.53 -21.58
C ASP A 119 -25.11 6.49 -23.12
N GLU A 120 -24.07 6.87 -23.88
CA GLU A 120 -24.08 6.80 -25.35
C GLU A 120 -22.76 6.26 -25.92
N VAL A 121 -22.68 4.94 -26.15
CA VAL A 121 -21.71 4.37 -27.10
C VAL A 121 -22.30 4.52 -28.50
N LYS A 122 -22.17 5.70 -29.11
CA LYS A 122 -22.56 5.91 -30.52
C LYS A 122 -21.69 5.02 -31.42
N LYS A 123 -22.20 3.83 -31.75
CA LYS A 123 -21.69 2.97 -32.81
C LYS A 123 -21.69 3.79 -34.11
N ARG A 124 -20.50 4.09 -34.63
CA ARG A 124 -20.27 4.51 -36.01
C ARG A 124 -19.51 3.42 -36.74
#